data_AF-A0A364MQ02-F1
#
_entry.id   AF-A0A364MQ02-F1
#
_cell.length_a   1.000
_cell.length_b   1.000
_cell.length_c   1.000
_cell.angle_alpha   90.00
_cell.angle_beta   90.00
_cell.angle_gamma   90.00
#
_symmetry.space_group_name_H-M   'P 1'
#
loop_
_entity.id
_entity.type
_entity.pdbx_description
1 polymer ?
#
loop_
_entity_poly.entity_id
_entity_poly.type
_entity_poly.pdbx_seq_one_letter_code
_entity_poly.pdbx_strand_id
1 'polypeptide(L)'
;MTLENEAVAGATIELLESRLRRLTYLLTGDANWTGIPTAPAKPASLDESVSRRLLSLERELERLSRNIPAVRDVLLLHDRFPDLFRPTPPQSLPESLTTQNLASIVLSYASAFPETASRLTSLNDLPIPDTQTSASLIQLQPRLDQLAQVQEEQAKQISKLRVRTARALQRWYEIALVGGGECWAEWEGRLEDVEREVKREEVVRERRAKEL
;
A
#
# COMPACT_ATOMS: atom_id res chain seq x y z
N MET A 1 -14.23 -37.94 14.30
CA MET A 1 -13.66 -38.33 12.99
C MET A 1 -13.68 -37.20 11.95
N THR A 2 -14.82 -36.69 11.46
CA THR A 2 -14.82 -35.62 10.43
C THR A 2 -14.44 -34.24 10.98
N LEU A 3 -14.97 -33.88 12.15
CA LEU A 3 -14.67 -32.59 12.83
C LEU A 3 -13.21 -32.49 13.30
N GLU A 4 -12.60 -33.62 13.71
CA GLU A 4 -11.19 -33.68 14.10
C GLU A 4 -10.27 -33.51 12.89
N ASN A 5 -10.63 -34.09 11.74
CA ASN A 5 -9.88 -33.91 10.50
C ASN A 5 -9.95 -32.47 9.99
N GLU A 6 -11.10 -31.80 10.15
CA GLU A 6 -11.27 -30.40 9.77
C GLU A 6 -10.47 -29.45 10.68
N ALA A 7 -10.42 -29.73 12.00
CA ALA A 7 -9.58 -28.99 12.94
C ALA A 7 -8.07 -29.17 12.66
N VAL A 8 -7.64 -30.39 12.33
CA VAL A 8 -6.24 -30.67 11.94
C VAL A 8 -5.91 -30.00 10.60
N ALA A 9 -6.81 -30.04 9.63
CA ALA A 9 -6.64 -29.34 8.36
C ALA A 9 -6.51 -27.81 8.58
N GLY A 10 -7.35 -27.21 9.41
CA GLY A 10 -7.25 -25.80 9.79
C GLY A 10 -5.90 -25.46 10.42
N ALA A 11 -5.47 -26.23 11.43
CA ALA A 11 -4.20 -26.00 12.11
C ALA A 11 -2.98 -26.13 11.17
N THR A 12 -3.02 -27.07 10.22
CA THR A 12 -1.94 -27.21 9.22
C THR A 12 -1.91 -26.05 8.23
N ILE A 13 -3.07 -25.53 7.82
CA ILE A 13 -3.17 -24.37 6.93
C ILE A 13 -2.62 -23.12 7.63
N GLU A 14 -2.99 -22.88 8.88
CA GLU A 14 -2.47 -21.75 9.67
C GLU A 14 -0.94 -21.84 9.87
N LEU A 15 -0.42 -23.05 10.11
CA LEU A 15 1.02 -23.28 10.21
C LEU A 15 1.72 -23.00 8.87
N LEU A 16 1.14 -23.45 7.75
CA LEU A 16 1.68 -23.18 6.43
C LEU A 16 1.63 -21.69 6.10
N GLU A 17 0.55 -21.00 6.45
CA GLU A 17 0.38 -19.58 6.23
C GLU A 17 1.38 -18.76 7.05
N SER A 18 1.55 -19.07 8.33
CA SER A 18 2.56 -18.40 9.18
C SER A 18 3.98 -18.61 8.65
N ARG A 19 4.31 -19.81 8.16
CA ARG A 19 5.60 -20.11 7.52
C ARG A 19 5.76 -19.34 6.20
N LEU A 20 4.71 -19.26 5.38
CA LEU A 20 4.72 -18.52 4.12
C LEU A 20 4.93 -17.03 4.40
N ARG A 21 4.20 -16.45 5.36
CA ARG A 21 4.39 -15.07 5.80
C ARG A 21 5.83 -14.83 6.24
N ARG A 22 6.43 -15.72 7.05
CA ARG A 22 7.83 -15.59 7.47
C ARG A 22 8.81 -15.63 6.30
N LEU A 23 8.60 -16.52 5.33
CA LEU A 23 9.43 -16.58 4.11
C LEU A 23 9.27 -15.31 3.27
N THR A 24 8.04 -14.79 3.14
CA THR A 24 7.77 -13.54 2.44
C THR A 24 8.47 -12.37 3.11
N TYR A 25 8.43 -12.28 4.44
CA TYR A 25 9.14 -11.26 5.20
C TYR A 25 10.65 -11.35 4.99
N LEU A 26 11.24 -12.56 5.01
CA LEU A 26 12.67 -12.74 4.75
C LEU A 26 13.08 -12.32 3.33
N LEU A 27 12.18 -12.48 2.36
CA LEU A 27 12.44 -12.14 0.97
C LEU A 27 12.28 -10.65 0.67
N THR A 28 11.27 -10.01 1.26
CA THR A 28 10.89 -8.62 0.97
C THR A 28 11.48 -7.63 1.97
N GLY A 29 11.71 -8.05 3.21
CA GLY A 29 12.18 -7.20 4.32
C GLY A 29 11.10 -6.24 4.86
N ASP A 30 9.95 -6.14 4.18
CA ASP A 30 8.92 -5.16 4.45
C ASP A 30 7.69 -5.80 5.10
N ALA A 31 7.22 -5.18 6.18
CA ALA A 31 5.96 -5.52 6.83
C ALA A 31 5.05 -4.30 6.90
N ASN A 32 3.77 -4.51 6.63
CA ASN A 32 2.76 -3.47 6.86
C ASN A 32 2.67 -3.18 8.37
N TRP A 33 2.08 -2.04 8.74
CA TRP A 33 1.88 -1.63 10.15
C TRP A 33 1.18 -2.70 11.02
N THR A 34 0.44 -3.63 10.40
CA THR A 34 -0.25 -4.75 11.06
C THR A 34 0.63 -5.99 11.30
N GLY A 35 1.92 -5.94 10.96
CA GLY A 35 2.85 -7.07 11.09
C GLY A 35 2.67 -8.17 10.05
N ILE A 36 1.78 -7.97 9.07
CA ILE A 36 1.62 -8.88 7.93
C ILE A 36 2.62 -8.47 6.83
N PRO A 37 3.51 -9.37 6.39
CA PRO A 37 4.50 -9.04 5.37
C PRO A 37 3.83 -8.73 4.04
N THR A 38 4.31 -7.68 3.38
CA THR A 38 3.76 -7.25 2.09
C THR A 38 4.04 -8.34 1.05
N ALA A 39 3.01 -8.78 0.33
CA ALA A 39 3.20 -9.78 -0.72
C ALA A 39 4.17 -9.23 -1.78
N PRO A 40 5.15 -10.02 -2.25
CA PRO A 40 6.13 -9.53 -3.20
C PRO A 40 5.40 -9.16 -4.49
N ALA A 41 5.69 -7.98 -5.03
CA ALA A 41 5.16 -7.57 -6.33
C ALA A 41 5.58 -8.61 -7.38
N LYS A 42 4.64 -9.00 -8.26
CA LYS A 42 4.97 -9.88 -9.38
C LYS A 42 6.04 -9.17 -10.22
N PRO A 43 7.22 -9.78 -10.45
CA PRO A 43 8.30 -9.11 -11.15
C PRO A 43 7.83 -8.75 -12.57
N ALA A 44 8.05 -7.50 -12.97
CA ALA A 44 7.64 -7.00 -14.28
C ALA A 44 8.52 -7.55 -15.41
N SER A 45 9.74 -7.97 -15.06
CA SER A 45 10.73 -8.59 -15.96
C SER A 45 11.46 -9.74 -15.26
N LEU A 46 11.97 -10.69 -16.05
CA LEU A 46 12.80 -11.80 -15.57
C LEU A 46 14.07 -11.32 -14.86
N ASP A 47 14.57 -10.13 -15.20
CA ASP A 47 15.76 -9.54 -14.59
C ASP A 47 15.53 -9.08 -13.14
N GLU A 48 14.27 -8.85 -12.76
CA GLU A 48 13.89 -8.48 -11.39
C GLU A 48 13.70 -9.71 -10.48
N SER A 49 13.81 -10.91 -11.03
CA SER A 49 13.73 -12.13 -10.23
C SER A 49 14.84 -12.23 -9.18
N VAL A 50 14.50 -12.79 -8.03
CA VAL A 50 15.42 -12.98 -6.90
C VAL A 50 16.66 -13.77 -7.31
N SER A 51 16.51 -14.78 -8.17
CA SER A 51 17.62 -15.58 -8.68
C SER A 51 18.61 -14.76 -9.50
N ARG A 52 18.13 -13.86 -10.38
CA ARG A 52 19.01 -12.98 -11.16
C ARG A 52 19.73 -11.95 -10.30
N ARG A 53 19.06 -11.41 -9.28
CA ARG A 53 19.68 -10.49 -8.29
C ARG A 53 20.77 -11.20 -7.49
N LEU A 54 20.52 -12.42 -7.00
CA LEU A 54 21.52 -13.23 -6.30
C LEU A 54 22.73 -13.53 -7.20
N LEU A 55 22.50 -13.93 -8.44
CA LEU A 55 23.59 -14.15 -9.41
C LEU A 55 24.36 -12.87 -9.74
N SER A 56 23.73 -11.69 -9.69
CA SER A 56 24.44 -10.41 -9.85
C SER A 56 25.34 -10.13 -8.66
N LEU A 57 24.81 -10.30 -7.44
CA LEU A 57 25.56 -10.12 -6.20
C LEU A 57 26.74 -11.09 -6.10
N GLU A 58 26.56 -12.34 -6.51
CA GLU A 58 27.63 -13.34 -6.57
C GLU A 58 28.73 -12.92 -7.54
N ARG A 59 28.37 -12.48 -8.75
CA ARG A 59 29.34 -11.96 -9.74
C ARG A 59 30.06 -10.71 -9.24
N GLU A 60 29.37 -9.82 -8.55
CA GLU A 60 29.96 -8.64 -7.93
C GLU A 60 30.90 -9.00 -6.77
N LEU A 61 30.53 -9.99 -5.95
CA LEU A 61 31.36 -10.50 -4.86
C LEU A 61 32.61 -11.22 -5.38
N GLU A 62 32.50 -12.00 -6.46
CA GLU A 62 33.66 -12.58 -7.15
C GLU A 62 34.57 -11.51 -7.73
N ARG A 63 34.00 -10.44 -8.30
CA ARG A 63 34.79 -9.30 -8.78
C ARG A 63 35.49 -8.61 -7.62
N LEU A 64 34.82 -8.45 -6.49
CA LEU A 64 35.37 -7.81 -5.29
C LEU A 64 36.47 -8.66 -4.64
N SER A 65 36.31 -9.99 -4.60
CA SER A 65 37.31 -10.91 -4.05
C SER A 65 38.60 -10.97 -4.87
N ARG A 66 38.50 -10.74 -6.20
CA ARG A 66 39.68 -10.62 -7.08
C ARG A 66 40.42 -9.30 -6.88
N ASN A 67 39.69 -8.22 -6.61
CA ASN A 67 40.27 -6.87 -6.51
C ASN A 67 40.75 -6.52 -5.10
N ILE A 68 40.12 -7.06 -4.04
CA ILE A 68 40.37 -6.71 -2.65
C ILE A 68 40.84 -7.94 -1.87
N PRO A 69 42.08 -7.96 -1.35
CA PRO A 69 42.63 -9.13 -0.63
C PRO A 69 41.88 -9.43 0.68
N ALA A 70 41.39 -8.41 1.39
CA ALA A 70 40.64 -8.61 2.64
C ALA A 70 39.33 -9.41 2.45
N VAL A 71 38.63 -9.22 1.32
CA VAL A 71 37.40 -9.96 1.01
C VAL A 71 37.72 -11.44 0.76
N ARG A 72 38.83 -11.72 0.07
CA ARG A 72 39.33 -13.08 -0.12
C ARG A 72 39.68 -13.75 1.22
N ASP A 73 40.32 -13.02 2.13
CA ASP A 73 40.70 -13.57 3.44
C ASP A 73 39.48 -13.90 4.31
N VAL A 74 38.43 -13.08 4.25
CA VAL A 74 37.16 -13.34 4.94
C VAL A 74 36.42 -14.55 4.34
N LEU A 75 36.42 -14.69 3.01
CA LEU A 75 35.84 -15.87 2.35
C LEU A 75 36.60 -17.15 2.72
N LEU A 76 37.93 -17.11 2.75
CA LEU A 76 38.76 -18.24 3.22
C LEU A 76 38.50 -18.57 4.69
N LEU A 77 38.25 -17.56 5.53
CA LEU A 77 37.90 -17.75 6.93
C LEU A 77 36.51 -18.41 7.07
N HIS A 78 35.54 -17.99 6.27
CA HIS A 78 34.20 -18.58 6.22
C HIS A 78 34.25 -20.06 5.80
N ASP A 79 35.00 -20.38 4.75
CA ASP A 79 35.13 -21.75 4.25
C ASP A 79 35.86 -22.67 5.22
N ARG A 80 36.88 -22.14 5.92
CA ARG A 80 37.70 -22.92 6.85
C ARG A 80 37.04 -23.10 8.22
N PHE A 81 36.20 -22.16 8.65
CA PHE A 81 35.52 -22.20 9.95
C PHE A 81 34.03 -21.84 9.80
N PRO A 82 33.22 -22.71 9.18
CA PRO A 82 31.78 -22.48 9.04
C PRO A 82 31.07 -22.41 10.39
N ASP A 83 31.62 -23.07 11.41
CA ASP A 83 31.10 -23.11 12.78
C ASP A 83 31.14 -21.76 13.50
N LEU A 84 32.02 -20.83 13.08
CA LEU A 84 32.06 -19.47 13.64
C LEU A 84 30.87 -18.62 13.21
N PHE A 85 30.27 -18.93 12.06
CA PHE A 85 29.21 -18.12 11.43
C PHE A 85 27.84 -18.80 11.47
N ARG A 86 27.80 -20.12 11.66
CA ARG A 86 26.59 -20.89 11.93
C ARG A 86 26.72 -21.47 13.32
N PRO A 87 26.24 -20.79 14.38
CA PRO A 87 26.19 -21.40 15.69
C PRO A 87 25.37 -22.69 15.57
N THR A 88 26.04 -23.83 15.68
CA THR A 88 25.36 -25.10 15.87
C THR A 88 24.49 -24.94 17.11
N PRO A 89 23.17 -25.17 17.02
CA PRO A 89 22.31 -25.06 18.19
C PRO A 89 22.87 -26.03 19.24
N PRO A 90 23.21 -25.57 20.45
CA PRO A 90 23.84 -26.44 21.43
C PRO A 90 22.87 -27.59 21.75
N GLN A 91 23.27 -28.82 21.46
CA GLN A 91 22.49 -30.03 21.74
C GLN A 91 22.34 -30.31 23.24
N SER A 92 23.09 -29.61 24.08
CA SER A 92 23.02 -29.70 25.54
C SER A 92 23.10 -28.31 26.15
N LEU A 93 22.24 -28.05 27.13
CA LEU A 93 22.35 -26.91 28.03
C LEU A 93 23.79 -26.86 28.55
N PRO A 94 24.50 -25.72 28.48
CA PRO A 94 25.87 -25.65 28.93
C PRO A 94 25.91 -25.82 30.46
N GLU A 95 26.33 -27.00 30.92
CA GLU A 95 26.57 -27.32 32.34
C GLU A 95 27.80 -26.58 32.93
N SER A 96 28.42 -25.66 32.17
CA SER A 96 29.68 -25.02 32.52
C SER A 96 29.55 -23.73 33.33
N LEU A 97 28.35 -23.34 33.75
CA LEU A 97 28.18 -22.15 34.59
C LEU A 97 28.41 -22.51 36.06
N THR A 98 29.55 -22.09 36.60
CA THR A 98 29.83 -22.17 38.03
C THR A 98 28.74 -21.45 38.83
N THR A 99 28.45 -21.92 40.04
CA THR A 99 27.42 -21.34 40.94
C THR A 99 27.64 -19.84 41.17
N GLN A 100 28.89 -19.38 41.15
CA GLN A 100 29.26 -17.98 41.23
C GLN A 100 28.82 -17.16 40.01
N ASN A 101 28.94 -17.71 38.80
CA ASN A 101 28.47 -17.05 37.58
C ASN A 101 26.94 -16.99 37.56
N LEU A 102 26.25 -18.06 37.98
CA LEU A 102 24.79 -18.05 38.14
C LEU A 102 24.34 -16.99 39.15
N ALA A 103 25.02 -16.87 40.29
CA ALA A 103 24.73 -15.84 41.28
C ALA A 103 24.94 -14.43 40.71
N SER A 104 26.00 -14.20 39.92
CA SER A 104 26.23 -12.90 39.27
C SER A 104 25.18 -12.55 38.23
N ILE A 105 24.69 -13.54 37.47
CA ILE A 105 23.60 -13.36 36.50
C ILE A 105 22.31 -13.03 37.25
N VAL A 106 21.95 -13.80 38.27
CA VAL A 106 20.76 -13.53 39.09
C VAL A 106 20.84 -12.15 39.75
N LEU A 107 22.01 -11.73 40.24
CA LEU A 107 22.21 -10.39 40.80
C LEU A 107 22.04 -9.30 39.73
N SER A 108 22.55 -9.52 38.51
CA SER A 108 22.40 -8.57 37.41
C SER A 108 20.94 -8.39 36.97
N TYR A 109 20.12 -9.42 37.09
CA TYR A 109 18.68 -9.39 36.81
C TYR A 109 17.81 -9.15 38.06
N ALA A 110 18.42 -8.94 39.23
CA ALA A 110 17.69 -8.85 40.50
C ALA A 110 16.65 -7.72 40.54
N SER A 111 16.91 -6.59 39.87
CA SER A 111 15.96 -5.47 39.75
C SER A 111 14.85 -5.72 38.71
N ALA A 112 15.11 -6.57 37.71
CA ALA A 112 14.12 -6.89 36.69
C ALA A 112 12.99 -7.77 37.24
N PHE A 113 13.25 -8.62 38.23
CA PHE A 113 12.22 -9.46 38.87
C PHE A 113 11.12 -8.66 39.59
N PRO A 114 11.41 -7.71 40.49
CA PRO A 114 10.37 -6.89 41.12
C PRO A 114 9.70 -5.94 40.12
N GLU A 115 10.42 -5.43 39.12
CA GLU A 115 9.83 -4.60 38.06
C GLU A 115 8.84 -5.39 37.21
N THR A 116 9.18 -6.61 36.79
CA THR A 116 8.29 -7.48 36.01
C THR A 116 7.11 -7.98 36.84
N ALA A 117 7.34 -8.32 38.11
CA ALA A 117 6.26 -8.66 39.03
C ALA A 117 5.29 -7.48 39.21
N SER A 118 5.79 -6.26 39.44
CA SER A 118 4.97 -5.05 39.53
C SER A 118 4.19 -4.78 38.23
N ARG A 119 4.81 -4.97 37.06
CA ARG A 119 4.12 -4.85 35.77
C ARG A 119 3.04 -5.91 35.59
N LEU A 120 3.27 -7.16 35.99
CA LEU A 120 2.28 -8.23 35.92
C LEU A 120 1.12 -8.00 36.89
N THR A 121 1.39 -7.54 38.11
CA THR A 121 0.35 -7.14 39.07
C THR A 121 -0.47 -5.98 38.51
N SER A 122 0.22 -4.94 38.02
CA SER A 122 -0.44 -3.81 37.38
C SER A 122 -1.28 -4.24 36.18
N LEU A 123 -0.86 -5.24 35.41
CA LEU A 123 -1.60 -5.75 34.24
C LEU A 123 -2.81 -6.60 34.62
N ASN A 124 -2.72 -7.31 35.75
CA ASN A 124 -3.84 -8.05 36.34
C ASN A 124 -4.89 -7.11 36.95
N ASP A 125 -4.47 -5.91 37.37
CA ASP A 125 -5.36 -4.86 37.88
C ASP A 125 -6.07 -4.08 36.77
N LEU A 126 -5.76 -4.31 35.48
CA LEU A 126 -6.57 -3.73 34.40
C LEU A 126 -7.93 -4.42 34.36
N PRO A 127 -9.04 -3.68 34.49
CA PRO A 127 -10.36 -4.26 34.31
C PRO A 127 -10.49 -4.72 32.87
N ILE A 128 -10.70 -6.03 32.68
CA ILE A 128 -11.13 -6.58 31.39
C ILE A 128 -12.45 -5.86 31.06
N PRO A 129 -12.58 -5.24 29.87
CA PRO A 129 -13.79 -4.51 29.51
C PRO A 129 -15.03 -5.40 29.64
N ASP A 130 -16.12 -4.82 30.13
CA ASP A 130 -17.36 -5.55 30.42
C ASP A 130 -17.81 -6.34 29.17
N THR A 131 -17.96 -7.65 29.35
CA THR A 131 -18.37 -8.60 28.31
C THR A 131 -19.68 -8.22 27.62
N GLN A 132 -20.57 -7.48 28.31
CA GLN A 132 -21.81 -6.99 27.70
C GLN A 132 -21.55 -5.90 26.66
N THR A 133 -20.58 -5.01 26.91
CA THR A 133 -20.21 -3.97 25.95
C THR A 133 -19.53 -4.55 24.72
N SER A 134 -18.62 -5.51 24.88
CA SER A 134 -18.00 -6.19 23.75
C SER A 134 -18.99 -7.04 22.96
N ALA A 135 -19.91 -7.74 23.63
CA ALA A 135 -20.99 -8.48 22.97
C ALA A 135 -21.93 -7.57 22.19
N SER A 136 -22.29 -6.40 22.73
CA SER A 136 -23.15 -5.44 22.01
C SER A 136 -22.45 -4.82 20.79
N LEU A 137 -21.13 -4.60 20.83
CA LEU A 137 -20.36 -4.19 19.65
C LEU A 137 -20.38 -5.25 18.55
N ILE A 138 -20.23 -6.53 18.90
CA ILE A 138 -20.31 -7.65 17.95
C ILE A 138 -21.72 -7.73 17.32
N GLN A 139 -22.77 -7.49 18.12
CA GLN A 139 -24.15 -7.48 17.61
C GLN A 139 -24.43 -6.33 16.62
N LEU A 140 -23.66 -5.24 16.67
CA LEU A 140 -23.81 -4.12 15.73
C LEU A 140 -23.15 -4.38 14.37
N GLN A 141 -22.22 -5.31 14.29
CA GLN A 141 -21.48 -5.64 13.07
C GLN A 141 -22.37 -5.92 11.83
N PRO A 142 -23.42 -6.78 11.90
CA PRO A 142 -24.27 -7.02 10.72
C PRO A 142 -25.01 -5.76 10.25
N ARG A 143 -25.33 -4.81 11.15
CA ARG A 143 -25.95 -3.54 10.75
C ARG A 143 -24.95 -2.63 10.04
N LEU A 144 -23.70 -2.62 10.48
CA LEU A 144 -22.63 -1.88 9.80
C LEU A 144 -22.37 -2.45 8.41
N ASP A 145 -22.36 -3.78 8.27
CA ASP A 145 -22.18 -4.44 6.97
C ASP A 145 -23.32 -4.11 6.00
N GLN A 146 -24.57 -4.10 6.47
CA GLN A 146 -25.73 -3.68 5.67
C GLN A 146 -25.61 -2.22 5.22
N LEU A 147 -25.23 -1.31 6.13
CA LEU A 147 -25.05 0.10 5.79
C LEU A 147 -23.88 0.31 4.82
N ALA A 148 -22.80 -0.44 4.96
CA ALA A 148 -21.66 -0.39 4.04
C ALA A 148 -22.06 -0.82 2.62
N GLN A 149 -22.88 -1.87 2.48
CA GLN A 149 -23.43 -2.30 1.19
C GLN A 149 -24.30 -1.22 0.55
N VAL A 150 -25.21 -0.61 1.33
CA VAL A 150 -26.05 0.49 0.84
C VAL A 150 -25.20 1.69 0.42
N GLN A 151 -24.16 2.01 1.17
CA GLN A 151 -23.24 3.10 0.83
C GLN A 151 -22.50 2.83 -0.49
N GLU A 152 -22.08 1.59 -0.73
CA GLU A 152 -21.42 1.20 -1.98
C GLU A 152 -22.38 1.31 -3.19
N GLU A 153 -23.63 0.88 -3.03
CA GLU A 153 -24.67 1.01 -4.05
C GLU A 153 -24.98 2.48 -4.36
N GLN A 154 -25.12 3.31 -3.33
CA GLN A 154 -25.33 4.76 -3.49
C GLN A 154 -24.14 5.41 -4.20
N ALA A 155 -22.90 5.06 -3.85
CA ALA A 155 -21.71 5.57 -4.51
C ALA A 155 -21.68 5.22 -6.02
N LYS A 156 -22.07 3.98 -6.36
CA LYS A 156 -22.22 3.56 -7.77
C LYS A 156 -23.29 4.38 -8.50
N GLN A 157 -24.45 4.60 -7.88
CA GLN A 157 -25.51 5.42 -8.47
C GLN A 157 -25.09 6.87 -8.67
N ILE A 158 -24.44 7.48 -7.67
CA ILE A 158 -23.93 8.86 -7.74
C ILE A 158 -22.90 8.99 -8.85
N SER A 159 -21.95 8.04 -8.97
CA SER A 159 -20.95 8.08 -10.04
C SER A 159 -21.59 8.03 -11.43
N LYS A 160 -22.58 7.17 -11.63
CA LYS A 160 -23.34 7.05 -12.88
C LYS A 160 -24.11 8.32 -13.21
N LEU A 161 -24.75 8.93 -12.20
CA LEU A 161 -25.46 10.20 -12.36
C LEU A 161 -24.49 11.32 -12.73
N ARG A 162 -23.34 11.43 -12.05
CA ARG A 162 -22.30 12.42 -12.36
C ARG A 162 -21.79 12.31 -13.80
N VAL A 163 -21.57 11.10 -14.30
CA VAL A 163 -21.16 10.90 -15.70
C VAL A 163 -22.26 11.33 -16.67
N ARG A 164 -23.53 11.02 -16.37
CA ARG A 164 -24.67 11.41 -17.21
C ARG A 164 -24.88 12.92 -17.22
N THR A 165 -24.81 13.58 -16.06
CA THR A 165 -24.96 15.04 -15.96
C THR A 165 -23.80 15.75 -16.65
N ALA A 166 -22.56 15.28 -16.47
CA ALA A 166 -21.41 15.84 -17.18
C ALA A 166 -21.58 15.76 -18.70
N ARG A 167 -22.04 14.62 -19.24
CA ARG A 167 -22.32 14.48 -20.68
C ARG A 167 -23.45 15.38 -21.16
N ALA A 168 -24.52 15.53 -20.38
CA ALA A 168 -25.62 16.42 -20.73
C ALA A 168 -25.17 17.88 -20.75
N LEU A 169 -24.39 18.31 -19.74
CA LEU A 169 -23.81 19.64 -19.68
C LEU A 169 -22.84 19.89 -20.84
N GLN A 170 -21.95 18.93 -21.13
CA GLN A 170 -21.03 19.04 -22.26
C GLN A 170 -21.77 19.27 -23.58
N ARG A 171 -22.79 18.45 -23.87
CA ARG A 171 -23.62 18.62 -25.08
C ARG A 171 -24.33 19.97 -25.12
N TRP A 172 -24.83 20.43 -23.98
CA TRP A 172 -25.47 21.74 -23.90
C TRP A 172 -24.48 22.88 -24.17
N TYR A 173 -23.27 22.80 -23.61
CA TYR A 173 -22.21 23.77 -23.90
C TYR A 173 -21.81 23.77 -25.38
N GLU A 174 -21.59 22.60 -25.97
CA GLU A 174 -21.21 22.46 -27.38
C GLU A 174 -22.30 22.99 -28.32
N ILE A 175 -23.56 22.59 -28.12
CA ILE A 175 -24.64 22.93 -29.06
C ILE A 175 -25.23 24.30 -28.77
N ALA A 176 -25.66 24.55 -27.54
CA ALA A 176 -26.45 25.73 -27.22
C ALA A 176 -25.57 26.97 -27.03
N LEU A 177 -24.43 26.84 -26.34
CA LEU A 177 -23.58 27.99 -26.06
C LEU A 177 -22.61 28.26 -27.22
N VAL A 178 -21.78 27.27 -27.59
CA VAL A 178 -20.76 27.45 -28.65
C VAL A 178 -21.43 27.53 -30.01
N GLY A 179 -22.20 26.50 -30.40
CA GLY A 179 -22.90 26.51 -31.69
C GLY A 179 -23.89 27.67 -31.83
N GLY A 180 -24.63 27.99 -30.76
CA GLY A 180 -25.48 29.18 -30.73
C GLY A 180 -24.68 30.48 -30.92
N GLY A 181 -23.55 30.63 -30.23
CA GLY A 181 -22.66 31.79 -30.36
C GLY A 181 -22.08 31.94 -31.76
N GLU A 182 -21.68 30.86 -32.42
CA GLU A 182 -21.20 30.87 -33.80
C GLU A 182 -22.28 31.35 -34.78
N CYS A 183 -23.52 30.86 -34.64
CA CYS A 183 -24.65 31.32 -35.43
C CYS A 183 -24.94 32.81 -35.22
N TRP A 184 -24.92 33.28 -33.98
CA TRP A 184 -25.11 34.70 -33.66
C TRP A 184 -24.00 35.57 -34.26
N ALA A 185 -22.74 35.15 -34.14
CA ALA A 185 -21.60 35.86 -34.72
C ALA A 185 -21.66 35.90 -36.25
N GLU A 186 -22.10 34.82 -36.90
CA GLU A 186 -22.31 34.81 -38.36
C GLU A 186 -23.42 35.78 -38.76
N TRP A 187 -24.54 35.80 -38.03
CA TRP A 187 -25.64 36.73 -38.30
C TRP A 187 -25.24 38.18 -38.09
N GLU A 188 -24.49 38.47 -37.03
CA GLU A 188 -23.93 39.80 -36.78
C GLU A 188 -22.98 40.23 -37.90
N GLY A 189 -22.07 39.34 -38.34
CA GLY A 189 -21.18 39.62 -39.47
C GLY A 189 -21.92 39.91 -40.78
N ARG A 190 -22.97 39.13 -41.10
CA ARG A 190 -23.82 39.38 -42.27
C ARG A 190 -24.59 40.71 -42.15
N LEU A 191 -25.09 41.03 -40.96
CA LEU A 191 -25.78 42.29 -40.71
C LEU A 191 -24.85 43.49 -40.87
N GLU A 192 -23.62 43.40 -40.34
CA GLU A 192 -22.58 44.41 -40.52
C GLU A 192 -22.24 44.62 -42.01
N ASP A 193 -22.14 43.55 -42.80
CA ASP A 193 -21.86 43.67 -44.23
C ASP A 193 -22.99 44.41 -44.98
N VAL A 194 -24.25 44.08 -44.67
CA VAL A 194 -25.40 44.81 -45.20
C VAL A 194 -25.41 46.27 -44.74
N GLU A 195 -25.10 46.55 -43.47
CA GLU A 195 -25.01 47.92 -42.95
C GLU A 195 -23.92 48.72 -43.67
N ARG A 196 -22.76 48.11 -43.93
CA ARG A 196 -21.67 48.73 -44.70
C ARG A 196 -22.10 49.03 -46.13
N GLU A 197 -22.83 48.14 -46.79
CA GLU A 197 -23.35 48.36 -48.15
C GLU A 197 -24.37 49.49 -48.18
N VAL A 198 -25.35 49.49 -47.27
CA VAL A 198 -26.34 50.56 -47.14
C VAL A 198 -25.66 51.91 -46.91
N LYS A 199 -24.70 51.97 -45.98
CA LYS A 199 -23.93 53.19 -45.69
C LYS A 199 -23.13 53.67 -46.91
N ARG A 200 -22.57 52.77 -47.72
CA ARG A 200 -21.89 53.13 -48.97
C ARG A 200 -22.87 53.74 -49.97
N GLU A 201 -24.05 53.15 -50.14
CA GLU A 201 -25.08 53.70 -51.04
C GLU A 201 -25.59 55.06 -50.56
N GLU A 202 -25.82 55.23 -49.26
CA GLU A 202 -26.23 56.50 -48.67
C GLU A 202 -25.19 57.60 -48.93
N VAL A 203 -23.90 57.33 -48.72
CA VAL A 203 -22.82 58.29 -49.03
C VAL A 203 -22.80 58.64 -50.52
N VAL A 204 -23.00 57.67 -51.41
CA VAL A 204 -23.08 57.94 -52.86
C VAL A 204 -24.30 58.80 -53.20
N ARG A 205 -25.47 58.53 -52.60
CA ARG A 205 -26.67 59.35 -52.79
C ARG A 205 -26.48 60.77 -52.26
N GLU A 206 -25.91 60.94 -51.07
CA GLU A 206 -25.61 62.25 -50.52
C GLU A 206 -24.64 63.05 -51.37
N ARG A 207 -23.60 62.41 -51.92
CA ARG A 207 -22.67 63.06 -52.86
C ARG A 207 -23.38 63.51 -54.12
N ARG A 208 -24.20 62.65 -54.74
CA ARG A 208 -25.01 63.01 -55.91
C ARG A 208 -25.99 64.16 -55.62
N ALA A 209 -26.57 64.19 -54.42
CA ALA A 209 -27.46 65.27 -54.00
C ALA A 209 -26.73 66.61 -53.74
N LYS A 210 -25.43 66.58 -53.46
CA LYS A 210 -24.59 67.78 -53.29
C LYS A 210 -23.97 68.29 -54.59
N GLU A 211 -23.94 67.48 -55.64
CA GLU A 211 -23.44 67.84 -56.98
C GLU A 211 -24.52 68.42 -57.92
N LEU A 212 -25.80 68.37 -57.49
CA LEU A 212 -26.96 69.03 -58.11
C LEU A 212 -27.25 70.38 -57.44
#